data_AF-A0A6G8RS47-F1
#
_entry.id   AF-A0A6G8RS47-F1
#
_cell.length_a   1.000
_cell.length_b   1.000
_cell.length_c   1.000
_cell.angle_alpha   90.00
_cell.angle_beta   90.00
_cell.angle_gamma   90.00
#
_symmetry.space_group_name_H-M   'P 1'
#
loop_
_entity.id
_entity.type
_entity.pdbx_description
1 polymer ?
#
loop_
_entity_poly.entity_id
_entity_poly.type
_entity_poly.pdbx_seq_one_letter_code
_entity_poly.pdbx_strand_id
1 'polypeptide(L)'
;MPIIIRAVEFVIYSLTYLAYTAAFLCFITSSLGQLIYAYVKREFPGLSPQESEKLVSDIELSQVSFDKVKIVLDFLESAVPSNIWMIFFLLFAFLIFFFLTIIFKNKKLGRYDPRVFIIMAFGSIASGVSSLVLLINSLLIVAYLYIKWCTVIDLPILDYMLISMIFAYTLLAYGVLNIEKQLSYDFTKNLK
;
A
#
# COMPACT_ATOMS: atom_id res chain seq x y z
N MET A 1 -10.82 35.17 -11.25
CA MET A 1 -10.78 33.97 -12.12
C MET A 1 -10.00 32.78 -11.53
N PRO A 2 -8.78 32.91 -10.98
CA PRO A 2 -8.03 31.74 -10.46
C PRO A 2 -8.66 31.10 -9.22
N ILE A 3 -9.33 31.88 -8.36
CA ILE A 3 -9.99 31.37 -7.14
C ILE A 3 -11.18 30.46 -7.47
N ILE A 4 -12.00 30.83 -8.45
CA ILE A 4 -13.18 30.05 -8.86
C ILE A 4 -12.74 28.71 -9.44
N ILE A 5 -11.69 28.70 -10.27
CA ILE A 5 -11.15 27.47 -10.86
C ILE A 5 -10.62 26.54 -9.76
N ARG A 6 -9.88 27.06 -8.77
CA ARG A 6 -9.40 26.27 -7.63
C ARG A 6 -10.54 25.72 -6.77
N ALA A 7 -11.61 26.49 -6.58
CA ALA A 7 -12.79 26.02 -5.85
C ALA A 7 -13.49 24.88 -6.61
N VAL A 8 -13.63 24.99 -7.93
CA VAL A 8 -14.19 23.93 -8.78
C VAL A 8 -13.32 22.67 -8.74
N GLU A 9 -12.00 22.82 -8.84
CA GLU A 9 -11.04 21.73 -8.69
C GLU A 9 -11.22 21.01 -7.35
N PHE A 10 -11.23 21.75 -6.24
CA PHE A 10 -11.43 21.19 -4.90
C PHE A 10 -12.75 20.44 -4.74
N VAL A 11 -13.85 20.97 -5.28
CA VAL A 11 -15.16 20.32 -5.24
C VAL A 11 -15.13 19.01 -6.03
N ILE A 12 -14.54 19.00 -7.23
CA ILE A 12 -14.44 17.79 -8.06
C ILE A 12 -13.55 16.74 -7.39
N TYR A 13 -12.44 17.15 -6.77
CA TYR A 13 -11.61 16.25 -5.97
C TYR A 13 -12.43 15.63 -4.84
N SER A 14 -13.09 16.46 -4.04
CA SER A 14 -13.88 16.00 -2.88
C SER A 14 -14.98 15.01 -3.30
N LEU A 15 -15.72 15.33 -4.37
CA LEU A 15 -16.76 14.45 -4.90
C LEU A 15 -16.19 13.14 -5.46
N THR A 16 -15.03 13.19 -6.13
CA THR A 16 -14.37 11.98 -6.65
C THR A 16 -13.94 11.07 -5.52
N TYR A 17 -13.32 11.62 -4.47
CA TYR A 17 -12.94 10.86 -3.27
C TYR A 17 -14.16 10.24 -2.60
N LEU A 18 -15.21 11.03 -2.34
CA LEU A 18 -16.44 10.54 -1.70
C LEU A 18 -17.12 9.43 -2.52
N ALA A 19 -17.29 9.64 -3.83
CA ALA A 19 -17.91 8.68 -4.71
C ALA A 19 -17.09 7.38 -4.77
N TYR A 20 -15.77 7.49 -4.87
CA TYR A 20 -14.88 6.34 -4.91
C TYR A 20 -14.90 5.55 -3.59
N THR A 21 -14.79 6.24 -2.46
CA THR A 21 -14.89 5.62 -1.13
C THR A 21 -16.25 4.93 -0.94
N ALA A 22 -17.36 5.58 -1.30
CA ALA A 22 -18.68 4.97 -1.22
C ALA A 22 -18.79 3.72 -2.09
N ALA A 23 -18.31 3.78 -3.34
CA ALA A 23 -18.29 2.63 -4.24
C ALA A 23 -17.46 1.48 -3.68
N PHE A 24 -16.31 1.78 -3.05
CA PHE A 24 -15.47 0.76 -2.44
C PHE A 24 -16.10 0.15 -1.19
N LEU A 25 -16.78 0.95 -0.36
CA LEU A 25 -17.54 0.44 0.79
C LEU A 25 -18.65 -0.53 0.33
N CYS A 26 -19.38 -0.19 -0.72
CA CYS A 26 -20.34 -1.12 -1.33
C CYS A 26 -19.65 -2.40 -1.81
N PHE A 27 -18.49 -2.27 -2.47
CA PHE A 27 -17.72 -3.41 -2.97
C PHE A 27 -17.26 -4.36 -1.86
N ILE A 28 -16.68 -3.87 -0.76
CA ILE A 28 -16.20 -4.75 0.33
C ILE A 28 -17.36 -5.48 1.03
N THR A 29 -18.55 -4.89 1.05
CA THR A 29 -19.77 -5.52 1.59
C THR A 29 -20.46 -6.46 0.60
N SER A 30 -20.05 -6.48 -0.67
CA SER A 30 -20.64 -7.34 -1.70
C SER A 30 -20.14 -8.79 -1.61
N SER A 31 -20.88 -9.73 -2.22
CA SER A 31 -20.48 -11.15 -2.28
C SER A 31 -19.10 -11.35 -2.92
N LEU A 32 -18.75 -10.53 -3.92
CA LEU A 32 -17.44 -10.57 -4.57
C LEU A 32 -16.33 -10.07 -3.62
N GLY A 33 -16.59 -8.98 -2.88
CA GLY A 33 -15.68 -8.47 -1.86
C GLY A 33 -15.44 -9.50 -0.75
N GLN A 34 -16.49 -10.18 -0.28
CA GLN A 34 -16.38 -11.26 0.71
C GLN A 34 -15.61 -12.49 0.19
N LEU A 35 -15.74 -12.81 -1.10
CA LEU A 35 -14.98 -13.92 -1.71
C LEU A 35 -13.50 -13.57 -1.80
N ILE A 36 -13.15 -12.35 -2.21
CA ILE A 36 -11.77 -11.85 -2.22
C ILE A 36 -11.22 -11.83 -0.79
N TYR A 37 -12.01 -11.35 0.18
CA TYR A 37 -11.61 -11.37 1.58
C TYR A 37 -11.29 -12.78 2.08
N ALA A 38 -12.15 -13.76 1.78
CA ALA A 38 -11.95 -15.15 2.16
C ALA A 38 -10.70 -15.75 1.48
N TYR A 39 -10.42 -15.37 0.24
CA TYR A 39 -9.21 -15.80 -0.47
C TYR A 39 -7.94 -15.18 0.09
N VAL A 40 -7.97 -13.89 0.42
CA VAL A 40 -6.84 -13.16 1.01
C VAL A 40 -6.60 -13.55 2.47
N LYS A 41 -7.67 -13.88 3.21
CA LYS A 41 -7.63 -14.34 4.59
C LYS A 41 -7.28 -15.83 4.70
N ARG A 42 -7.40 -16.63 3.63
CA ARG A 42 -6.79 -17.97 3.62
C ARG A 42 -5.34 -17.75 3.98
N GLU A 43 -4.97 -18.26 5.15
CA GLU A 43 -3.65 -18.08 5.74
C GLU A 43 -2.63 -18.25 4.62
N PHE A 44 -1.89 -17.17 4.33
CA PHE A 44 -0.59 -17.35 3.72
C PHE A 44 0.10 -18.43 4.54
N PRO A 45 0.83 -19.39 3.93
CA PRO A 45 1.59 -20.35 4.70
C PRO A 45 2.63 -19.55 5.49
N GLY A 46 2.22 -19.08 6.67
CA GLY A 46 3.10 -18.66 7.73
C GLY A 46 3.86 -19.88 8.19
N LEU A 47 4.88 -19.62 9.02
CA LEU A 47 5.67 -20.65 9.66
C LEU A 47 4.75 -21.79 10.12
N SER A 48 5.03 -23.01 9.66
CA SER A 48 4.32 -24.20 10.11
C SER A 48 4.32 -24.25 11.64
N PRO A 49 3.35 -24.91 12.28
CA PRO A 49 3.29 -24.99 13.75
C PRO A 49 4.63 -25.42 14.38
N GLN A 50 5.36 -26.30 13.70
CA GLN A 50 6.69 -26.78 14.09
C GLN A 50 7.78 -25.71 13.94
N GLU A 51 7.74 -24.88 12.91
CA GLU A 51 8.67 -23.75 12.73
C GLU A 51 8.36 -22.62 13.71
N SER A 52 7.09 -22.40 14.02
CA SER A 52 6.65 -21.43 15.03
C SER A 52 7.08 -21.88 16.43
N GLU A 53 6.89 -23.15 16.80
CA GLU A 53 7.39 -23.72 18.05
C GLU A 53 8.92 -23.67 18.14
N LYS A 54 9.62 -23.95 17.03
CA LYS A 54 11.09 -23.85 16.99
C LYS A 54 11.57 -22.41 17.14
N LEU A 55 10.90 -21.46 16.50
CA LEU A 55 11.21 -20.03 16.65
C LEU A 55 10.97 -19.58 18.09
N VAL A 56 9.84 -19.98 18.70
CA VAL A 56 9.55 -19.69 20.10
C VAL A 56 10.61 -20.32 21.01
N SER A 57 11.01 -21.58 20.78
CA SER A 57 12.04 -22.23 21.59
C SER A 57 13.42 -21.59 21.44
N ASP A 58 13.81 -21.22 20.21
CA ASP A 58 15.10 -20.59 19.93
C ASP A 58 15.18 -19.20 20.56
N ILE A 59 14.05 -18.48 20.68
CA ILE A 59 13.97 -17.18 21.37
C ILE A 59 13.91 -17.38 22.90
N GLU A 60 13.15 -18.35 23.43
CA GLU A 60 13.07 -18.65 24.87
C GLU A 60 14.40 -19.13 25.47
N LEU A 61 15.20 -19.86 24.68
CA LEU A 61 16.54 -20.32 25.08
C LEU A 61 17.59 -19.20 25.05
N SER A 62 17.29 -18.08 24.39
CA SER A 62 18.17 -16.92 24.32
C SER A 62 17.92 -16.01 25.53
N GLN A 63 18.97 -15.46 26.16
CA GLN A 63 18.85 -14.42 27.22
C GLN A 63 18.32 -13.07 26.67
N VAL A 64 17.56 -13.10 25.58
CA VAL A 64 16.89 -11.96 24.96
C VAL A 64 15.65 -11.65 25.78
N SER A 65 15.31 -10.37 25.94
CA SER A 65 13.99 -10.01 26.43
C SER A 65 12.94 -10.33 25.35
N PHE A 66 12.44 -11.57 25.35
CA PHE A 66 11.38 -12.09 24.47
C PHE A 66 10.23 -11.08 24.32
N ASP A 67 9.88 -10.42 25.43
CA ASP A 67 8.86 -9.37 25.49
C ASP A 67 9.10 -8.23 24.48
N LYS A 68 10.35 -7.78 24.27
CA LYS A 68 10.66 -6.68 23.36
C LYS A 68 10.56 -7.08 21.88
N VAL A 69 11.03 -8.28 21.54
CA VAL A 69 10.92 -8.82 20.16
C VAL A 69 9.46 -9.08 19.82
N LYS A 70 8.71 -9.68 20.76
CA LYS A 70 7.28 -9.93 20.62
C LYS A 70 6.48 -8.65 20.41
N ILE A 71 6.72 -7.59 21.21
CA ILE A 71 6.04 -6.30 21.02
C ILE A 71 6.23 -5.75 19.60
N VAL A 72 7.43 -5.90 19.02
CA VAL A 72 7.71 -5.43 17.65
C VAL A 72 7.04 -6.30 16.60
N LEU A 73 7.04 -7.62 16.78
CA LEU A 73 6.34 -8.54 15.86
C LEU A 73 4.83 -8.34 15.92
N ASP A 74 4.24 -8.19 17.12
CA ASP A 74 2.82 -7.87 17.31
C ASP A 74 2.47 -6.52 16.67
N PHE A 75 3.37 -5.53 16.77
CA PHE A 75 3.20 -4.24 16.09
C PHE A 75 3.23 -4.39 14.56
N LEU A 76 4.16 -5.17 14.00
CA LEU A 76 4.19 -5.45 12.56
C LEU A 76 2.96 -6.24 12.09
N GLU A 77 2.51 -7.22 12.85
CA GLU A 77 1.29 -7.97 12.60
C GLU A 77 0.04 -7.09 12.73
N SER A 78 0.07 -6.03 13.53
CA SER A 78 -1.01 -5.03 13.54
C SER A 78 -0.94 -4.08 12.34
N ALA A 79 0.25 -3.80 11.80
CA ALA A 79 0.48 -2.77 10.79
C ALA A 79 0.42 -3.30 9.35
N VAL A 80 0.75 -4.56 9.09
CA VAL A 80 0.82 -5.12 7.72
C VAL A 80 -0.53 -5.70 7.25
N PRO A 81 -1.19 -6.63 7.97
CA PRO A 81 -2.48 -7.22 7.61
C PRO A 81 -3.66 -6.23 7.69
N SER A 82 -3.65 -5.29 8.65
CA SER A 82 -4.70 -4.26 8.79
C SER A 82 -4.79 -3.34 7.57
N ASN A 83 -3.69 -3.23 6.80
CA ASN A 83 -3.60 -2.40 5.63
C ASN A 83 -3.89 -3.13 4.32
N ILE A 84 -4.19 -4.44 4.31
CA ILE A 84 -4.44 -5.17 3.05
C ILE A 84 -5.63 -4.56 2.30
N TRP A 85 -6.74 -4.26 2.97
CA TRP A 85 -7.87 -3.57 2.35
C TRP A 85 -7.53 -2.17 1.86
N MET A 86 -6.67 -1.47 2.59
CA MET A 86 -6.17 -0.16 2.18
C MET A 86 -5.29 -0.26 0.94
N ILE A 87 -4.42 -1.27 0.85
CA ILE A 87 -3.62 -1.56 -0.32
C ILE A 87 -4.54 -1.88 -1.51
N PHE A 88 -5.57 -2.72 -1.33
CA PHE A 88 -6.55 -3.01 -2.39
C PHE A 88 -7.34 -1.77 -2.84
N PHE A 89 -7.78 -0.94 -1.89
CA PHE A 89 -8.43 0.35 -2.18
C PHE A 89 -7.53 1.21 -3.04
N LEU A 90 -6.31 1.48 -2.59
CA LEU A 90 -5.39 2.37 -3.28
C LEU A 90 -4.95 1.77 -4.64
N LEU A 91 -4.76 0.45 -4.74
CA LEU A 91 -4.37 -0.23 -5.99
C LEU A 91 -5.48 -0.14 -7.05
N PHE A 92 -6.75 -0.26 -6.64
CA PHE A 92 -7.86 -0.13 -7.58
C PHE A 92 -8.00 1.33 -8.08
N ALA A 93 -7.74 2.31 -7.22
CA ALA A 93 -7.63 3.71 -7.64
C ALA A 93 -6.48 3.93 -8.65
N PHE A 94 -5.33 3.29 -8.43
CA PHE A 94 -4.21 3.30 -9.39
C PHE A 94 -4.60 2.69 -10.74
N LEU A 95 -5.34 1.58 -10.77
CA LEU A 95 -5.83 1.00 -12.02
C LEU A 95 -6.80 1.94 -12.75
N ILE A 96 -7.71 2.58 -12.03
CA ILE A 96 -8.61 3.58 -12.63
C ILE A 96 -7.79 4.75 -13.22
N PHE A 97 -6.83 5.28 -12.48
CA PHE A 97 -5.92 6.32 -12.95
C PHE A 97 -5.17 5.90 -14.22
N PHE A 98 -4.63 4.67 -14.24
CA PHE A 98 -3.94 4.09 -15.38
C PHE A 98 -4.81 4.07 -16.63
N PHE A 99 -6.01 3.49 -16.54
CA PHE A 99 -6.92 3.39 -17.67
C PHE A 99 -7.40 4.75 -18.17
N LEU A 100 -7.78 5.66 -17.25
CA LEU A 100 -8.20 7.01 -17.64
C LEU A 100 -7.07 7.76 -18.35
N THR A 101 -5.84 7.69 -17.83
CA THR A 101 -4.68 8.33 -18.46
C THR A 101 -4.46 7.81 -19.88
N ILE A 102 -4.54 6.49 -20.11
CA ILE A 102 -4.39 5.90 -21.44
C ILE A 102 -5.50 6.34 -22.40
N ILE A 103 -6.76 6.39 -21.94
CA ILE A 103 -7.91 6.78 -22.77
C ILE A 103 -7.81 8.26 -23.18
N PHE A 104 -7.31 9.12 -22.29
CA PHE A 104 -7.34 10.58 -22.47
C PHE A 104 -6.00 11.20 -22.92
N LYS A 105 -4.87 10.47 -22.88
CA LYS A 105 -3.54 11.02 -23.23
C LYS A 105 -3.47 11.71 -24.60
N ASN A 106 -4.22 11.21 -25.59
CA ASN A 106 -4.18 11.73 -26.97
C ASN A 106 -5.26 12.78 -27.26
N LYS A 107 -6.16 13.06 -26.30
CA LYS A 107 -7.31 13.96 -26.53
C LYS A 107 -6.99 15.44 -26.37
N LYS A 108 -5.76 15.78 -25.97
CA LYS A 108 -5.27 17.16 -25.73
C LYS A 108 -6.29 18.02 -24.96
N LEU A 109 -6.64 17.55 -23.77
CA LEU A 109 -7.60 18.20 -22.88
C LEU A 109 -7.07 19.57 -22.42
N GLY A 110 -7.96 20.54 -22.20
CA GLY A 110 -7.57 21.81 -21.59
C GLY A 110 -7.23 21.61 -20.12
N ARG A 111 -6.24 22.36 -19.61
CA ARG A 111 -5.76 22.22 -18.22
C ARG A 111 -6.84 22.33 -17.13
N TYR A 112 -7.92 23.07 -17.40
CA TYR A 112 -9.02 23.30 -16.46
C TYR A 112 -10.29 22.50 -16.77
N ASP A 113 -10.18 21.45 -17.59
CA ASP A 113 -11.30 20.56 -17.91
C ASP A 113 -11.65 19.70 -16.67
N PRO A 114 -12.94 19.57 -16.29
CA PRO A 114 -13.37 18.73 -15.17
C PRO A 114 -12.84 17.28 -15.23
N ARG A 115 -12.66 16.73 -16.43
CA ARG A 115 -12.11 15.38 -16.63
C ARG A 115 -10.65 15.30 -16.17
N VAL A 116 -9.88 16.37 -16.38
CA VAL A 116 -8.49 16.48 -15.92
C VAL A 116 -8.43 16.45 -14.40
N PHE A 117 -9.33 17.16 -13.72
CA PHE A 117 -9.43 17.13 -12.26
C PHE A 117 -9.79 15.75 -11.71
N ILE A 118 -10.71 15.02 -12.34
CA ILE A 118 -11.04 13.63 -11.95
C ILE A 118 -9.82 12.71 -12.11
N ILE A 119 -9.11 12.82 -13.24
CA ILE A 119 -7.91 12.00 -13.51
C ILE A 119 -6.82 12.30 -12.47
N MET A 120 -6.57 13.58 -12.18
CA MET A 120 -5.58 13.97 -11.17
C MET A 120 -6.01 13.57 -9.75
N ALA A 121 -7.31 13.58 -9.43
CA ALA A 121 -7.81 13.09 -8.15
C ALA A 121 -7.53 11.58 -7.98
N PHE A 122 -7.76 10.75 -9.01
CA PHE A 122 -7.38 9.34 -8.97
C PHE A 122 -5.87 9.14 -8.89
N GLY A 123 -5.07 9.96 -9.59
CA GLY A 123 -3.61 9.97 -9.45
C GLY A 123 -3.17 10.28 -8.01
N SER A 124 -3.82 11.25 -7.36
CA SER A 124 -3.56 11.59 -5.96
C SER A 124 -3.93 10.45 -5.00
N ILE A 125 -5.06 9.76 -5.21
CA ILE A 125 -5.41 8.57 -4.40
C ILE A 125 -4.37 7.47 -4.65
N ALA A 126 -4.00 7.22 -5.91
CA ALA A 126 -3.03 6.21 -6.31
C ALA A 126 -1.63 6.44 -5.70
N SER A 127 -1.20 7.71 -5.57
CA SER A 127 0.03 8.09 -4.87
C SER A 127 0.08 7.64 -3.41
N GLY A 128 -1.11 7.44 -2.81
CA GLY A 128 -1.27 6.83 -1.50
C GLY A 128 -0.76 5.40 -1.46
N VAL A 129 -0.87 4.61 -2.53
CA VAL A 129 -0.31 3.24 -2.59
C VAL A 129 1.19 3.30 -2.34
N SER A 130 1.89 4.08 -3.17
CA SER A 130 3.34 4.21 -3.14
C SER A 130 3.80 4.64 -1.75
N SER A 131 3.12 5.62 -1.16
CA SER A 131 3.43 6.16 0.17
C SER A 131 3.17 5.15 1.29
N LEU A 132 2.05 4.43 1.25
CA LEU A 132 1.70 3.41 2.25
C LEU A 132 2.68 2.23 2.20
N VAL A 133 3.02 1.76 1.01
CA VAL A 133 3.95 0.65 0.80
C VAL A 133 5.36 1.05 1.27
N LEU A 134 5.79 2.28 1.00
CA LEU A 134 7.05 2.83 1.53
C LEU A 134 7.05 2.95 3.06
N LEU A 135 5.91 3.31 3.67
CA LEU A 135 5.75 3.33 5.12
C LEU A 135 5.88 1.92 5.71
N ILE A 136 5.16 0.94 5.16
CA ILE A 136 5.26 -0.47 5.57
C ILE A 136 6.71 -0.95 5.46
N ASN A 137 7.38 -0.65 4.35
CA ASN A 137 8.77 -1.02 4.13
C ASN A 137 9.71 -0.37 5.17
N SER A 138 9.48 0.90 5.50
CA SER A 138 10.25 1.61 6.53
C SER A 138 10.04 0.99 7.91
N LEU A 139 8.80 0.60 8.25
CA LEU A 139 8.50 -0.11 9.51
C LEU A 139 9.20 -1.46 9.57
N LEU A 140 9.21 -2.24 8.47
CA LEU A 140 9.90 -3.51 8.38
C LEU A 140 11.42 -3.36 8.56
N ILE A 141 12.04 -2.36 7.93
CA ILE A 141 13.47 -2.08 8.07
C ILE A 141 13.81 -1.71 9.52
N VAL A 142 13.05 -0.79 10.12
CA VAL A 142 13.28 -0.37 11.52
C VAL A 142 13.07 -1.54 12.47
N ALA A 143 12.05 -2.35 12.27
CA ALA A 143 11.80 -3.54 13.07
C ALA A 143 12.92 -4.56 12.94
N TYR A 144 13.41 -4.83 11.72
CA TYR A 144 14.55 -5.71 11.50
C TYR A 144 15.81 -5.21 12.23
N LEU A 145 16.16 -3.94 12.09
CA LEU A 145 17.32 -3.35 12.79
C LEU A 145 17.16 -3.39 14.31
N TYR A 146 15.96 -3.12 14.82
CA TYR A 146 15.66 -3.16 16.24
C TYR A 146 15.76 -4.57 16.82
N ILE A 147 15.19 -5.56 16.12
CA ILE A 147 15.30 -6.98 16.49
C ILE A 147 16.78 -7.37 16.53
N LYS A 148 17.54 -7.08 15.46
CA LYS A 148 18.98 -7.37 15.39
C LYS A 148 19.81 -6.69 16.47
N TRP A 149 19.45 -5.49 16.89
CA TRP A 149 20.10 -4.85 18.03
C TRP A 149 19.76 -5.59 19.33
N CYS A 150 18.50 -5.93 19.55
CA CYS A 150 18.06 -6.57 20.79
C CYS A 150 18.43 -8.06 20.91
N THR A 151 18.64 -8.76 19.79
CA THR A 151 18.99 -10.19 19.73
C THR A 151 20.47 -10.36 19.41
N VAL A 152 21.25 -10.89 20.37
CA VAL A 152 22.67 -11.25 20.16
C VAL A 152 22.83 -12.49 19.26
N ILE A 153 21.74 -13.23 19.01
CA ILE A 153 21.71 -14.48 18.24
C ILE A 153 21.18 -14.23 16.82
N ASP A 154 21.85 -14.81 15.83
CA ASP A 154 21.35 -14.90 14.46
C ASP A 154 20.22 -15.94 14.37
N LEU A 155 19.00 -15.46 14.10
CA LEU A 155 17.83 -16.26 13.75
C LEU A 155 17.63 -16.23 12.23
N PRO A 156 18.33 -17.10 11.46
CA PRO A 156 18.39 -16.99 10.00
C PRO A 156 17.01 -17.10 9.32
N ILE A 157 16.06 -17.81 9.92
CA ILE A 157 14.69 -17.93 9.41
C ILE A 157 13.94 -16.60 9.52
N LEU A 158 14.04 -15.93 10.68
CA LEU A 158 13.43 -14.63 10.91
C LEU A 158 14.04 -13.56 10.00
N ASP A 159 15.35 -13.62 9.80
CA ASP A 159 16.07 -12.72 8.90
C ASP A 159 15.62 -12.88 7.46
N TYR A 160 15.57 -14.13 6.98
CA TYR A 160 15.13 -14.42 5.62
C TYR A 160 13.70 -13.94 5.39
N MET A 161 12.80 -14.15 6.36
CA MET A 161 11.42 -13.68 6.29
C MET A 161 11.34 -12.15 6.23
N LEU A 162 12.00 -11.43 7.15
CA LEU A 162 11.95 -9.96 7.18
C LEU A 162 12.62 -9.34 5.94
N ILE A 163 13.79 -9.87 5.51
CA ILE A 163 14.51 -9.38 4.34
C ILE A 163 13.70 -9.64 3.06
N SER A 164 13.09 -10.81 2.90
CA SER A 164 12.25 -11.11 1.73
C SER A 164 11.03 -10.21 1.66
N MET A 165 10.39 -9.91 2.81
CA MET A 165 9.30 -8.95 2.88
C MET A 165 9.79 -7.54 2.50
N ILE A 166 10.88 -7.04 3.08
CA ILE A 166 11.48 -5.74 2.73
C ILE A 166 11.73 -5.67 1.23
N PHE A 167 12.32 -6.71 0.64
CA PHE A 167 12.61 -6.74 -0.79
C PHE A 167 11.33 -6.72 -1.64
N ALA A 168 10.32 -7.52 -1.30
CA ALA A 168 9.05 -7.56 -2.01
C ALA A 168 8.31 -6.22 -1.95
N TYR A 169 8.19 -5.61 -0.77
CA TYR A 169 7.57 -4.30 -0.60
C TYR A 169 8.38 -3.18 -1.27
N THR A 170 9.72 -3.29 -1.31
CA THR A 170 10.57 -2.35 -2.06
C THR A 170 10.30 -2.42 -3.56
N LEU A 171 10.25 -3.63 -4.14
CA LEU A 171 9.95 -3.81 -5.56
C LEU A 171 8.57 -3.29 -5.92
N LEU A 172 7.57 -3.57 -5.08
CA LEU A 172 6.20 -3.09 -5.28
C LEU A 172 6.15 -1.56 -5.20
N ALA A 173 6.76 -0.95 -4.18
CA ALA A 173 6.81 0.51 -4.05
C ALA A 173 7.50 1.15 -5.26
N TYR A 174 8.65 0.62 -5.67
CA TYR A 174 9.41 1.14 -6.80
C TYR A 174 8.64 1.02 -8.12
N GLY A 175 8.01 -0.13 -8.37
CA GLY A 175 7.21 -0.37 -9.57
C GLY A 175 6.02 0.59 -9.65
N VAL A 176 5.22 0.67 -8.58
CA VAL A 176 4.03 1.54 -8.54
C VAL A 176 4.43 3.01 -8.68
N LEU A 177 5.42 3.46 -7.90
CA LEU A 177 5.87 4.86 -7.92
C LEU A 177 6.38 5.30 -9.29
N ASN A 178 7.16 4.46 -9.97
CA ASN A 178 7.70 4.80 -11.29
C ASN A 178 6.61 4.89 -12.35
N ILE A 179 5.72 3.89 -12.39
CA ILE A 179 4.61 3.88 -13.36
C ILE A 179 3.69 5.07 -13.11
N GLU A 180 3.34 5.33 -11.85
CA GLU A 180 2.49 6.45 -11.45
C GLU A 180 3.09 7.81 -11.85
N LYS A 181 4.37 8.04 -11.54
CA LYS A 181 5.07 9.29 -11.88
C LYS A 181 5.18 9.48 -13.38
N GLN A 182 5.50 8.42 -14.12
CA GLN A 182 5.61 8.48 -15.58
C GLN A 182 4.27 8.81 -16.22
N LEU A 183 3.19 8.15 -15.80
CA LEU A 183 1.83 8.42 -16.29
C LEU A 183 1.38 9.85 -15.97
N SER A 184 1.64 10.32 -14.75
CA SER A 184 1.29 11.68 -14.32
C SER A 184 2.03 12.73 -15.14
N TYR A 185 3.33 12.52 -15.39
CA TYR A 185 4.15 13.39 -16.22
C TYR A 185 3.64 13.41 -17.68
N ASP A 186 3.46 12.24 -18.28
CA ASP A 186 3.00 12.12 -19.66
C ASP A 186 1.60 12.72 -19.85
N PHE A 187 0.70 12.53 -18.88
CA PHE A 187 -0.62 13.14 -18.92
C PHE A 187 -0.55 14.66 -18.87
N THR A 188 0.18 15.21 -17.89
CA THR A 188 0.27 16.66 -17.67
C THR A 188 0.96 17.37 -18.84
N LYS A 189 2.00 16.76 -19.43
CA LYS A 189 2.73 17.29 -20.59
C LYS A 189 1.84 17.43 -21.84
N ASN A 190 0.82 16.59 -21.97
CA ASN A 190 -0.07 16.57 -23.13
C ASN A 190 -1.32 17.48 -22.99
N LEU A 191 -1.43 18.22 -21.88
CA LEU A 191 -2.52 19.19 -21.67
C LEU A 191 -2.30 20.45 -22.52
N LYS A 192 -3.40 21.06 -22.97
CA LYS A 192 -3.45 22.37 -23.65
C LYS A 192 -3.57 23.53 -22.67
#